data_AF-A0AAD7AJG9-F1
#
_entry.id   AF-A0AAD7AJG9-F1
#
_cell.length_a   1.000
_cell.length_b   1.000
_cell.length_c   1.000
_cell.angle_alpha   90.00
_cell.angle_beta   90.00
_cell.angle_gamma   90.00
#
_symmetry.space_group_name_H-M   'P 1'
#
loop_
_entity.id
_entity.type
_entity.pdbx_description
1 polymer ?
#
loop_
_entity_poly.entity_id
_entity_poly.type
_entity_poly.pdbx_seq_one_letter_code
_entity_poly.pdbx_strand_id
1 'polypeptide(L)'
;MVQRLLNNNTEIKQHLGVLETGGISWLTSAPTNCGIAAKCGGRITQAKTWGQWHHVTVVGGGGSKNNIAIDPDFATDTDYPSDNNNPSGAATDYRSDASTNHLSDACDSAGPIALNNLDLLDVELRLLQSFIMKVFQSVGDVSGSHWPDPLSVRTNELTDEVYPSPFFEFGITYTRNVSLCIQVAKQAMRDLKDRDAWPSSLKREPTEPEPWDLLLLNELAKESFRNLKKLWRMQTNPNAAARAKISRQSEHQNKWCKAKAKNICKIVDTFGTARRLQPDFLHDISHEQNLSEEVSGPDENSGESHEAWKVRCAITVNVPTDATSLKKTKFLEVVSPAWHTPEYSKLFHDLEEVWFSGTNENNLQKYICISLGCLSHRIPIYAPYNFGISDDWVVEKRRKPENKQLLDDWSQMIVGLF
;
A
#
# COMPACT_ATOMS: atom_id res chain seq x y z
N MET A 1 -35.33 -10.21 0.24
CA MET A 1 -34.58 -10.77 -0.91
C MET A 1 -33.73 -11.99 -0.51
N VAL A 2 -33.12 -12.01 0.68
CA VAL A 2 -32.44 -13.20 1.27
C VAL A 2 -33.37 -14.40 1.46
N GLN A 3 -34.65 -14.19 1.83
CA GLN A 3 -35.63 -15.29 1.95
C GLN A 3 -35.96 -15.98 0.60
N ARG A 4 -35.76 -15.31 -0.54
CA ARG A 4 -36.00 -15.90 -1.88
C ARG A 4 -34.85 -16.80 -2.34
N LEU A 5 -33.63 -16.60 -1.83
CA LEU A 5 -32.46 -17.41 -2.18
C LEU A 5 -32.41 -18.75 -1.44
N LEU A 6 -33.02 -18.83 -0.24
CA LEU A 6 -33.08 -20.08 0.52
C LEU A 6 -34.08 -21.11 -0.07
N ASN A 7 -35.14 -20.67 -0.74
CA ASN A 7 -36.17 -21.58 -1.25
C ASN A 7 -35.80 -22.25 -2.61
N ASN A 8 -34.93 -21.64 -3.41
CA ASN A 8 -34.56 -22.18 -4.73
C ASN A 8 -33.49 -23.28 -4.68
N ASN A 9 -32.80 -23.47 -3.54
CA ASN A 9 -31.70 -24.43 -3.42
C ASN A 9 -32.17 -25.89 -3.26
N THR A 10 -33.46 -26.14 -3.03
CA THR A 10 -33.99 -27.49 -2.81
C THR A 10 -34.41 -28.20 -4.09
N GLU A 11 -34.76 -27.46 -5.17
CA GLU A 11 -35.28 -28.04 -6.42
C GLU A 11 -34.20 -28.45 -7.44
N ILE A 12 -32.96 -27.97 -7.33
CA ILE A 12 -31.92 -28.19 -8.35
C ILE A 12 -31.24 -29.57 -8.22
N LYS A 13 -31.48 -30.33 -7.14
CA LYS A 13 -30.81 -31.63 -6.91
C LYS A 13 -31.40 -32.82 -7.69
N GLN A 14 -32.43 -32.67 -8.52
CA GLN A 14 -33.12 -33.80 -9.16
C GLN A 14 -32.94 -33.97 -10.68
N HIS A 15 -32.24 -33.07 -11.37
CA HIS A 15 -32.01 -33.25 -12.80
C HIS A 15 -30.56 -32.95 -13.15
N LEU A 16 -29.75 -34.00 -13.34
CA LEU A 16 -28.65 -34.06 -14.31
C LEU A 16 -28.07 -35.49 -14.32
N GLY A 17 -28.64 -36.34 -15.17
CA GLY A 17 -28.09 -37.62 -15.55
C GLY A 17 -27.36 -37.51 -16.89
N VAL A 18 -26.06 -37.81 -16.85
CA VAL A 18 -25.21 -38.51 -17.85
C VAL A 18 -25.36 -38.15 -19.33
N LEU A 19 -24.26 -37.72 -19.96
CA LEU A 19 -23.88 -38.15 -21.31
C LEU A 19 -22.35 -38.07 -21.50
N GLU A 20 -21.81 -39.16 -22.05
CA GLU A 20 -20.39 -39.52 -22.17
C GLU A 20 -19.67 -38.95 -23.41
N THR A 21 -18.37 -38.72 -23.22
CA THR A 21 -17.19 -38.88 -24.10
C THR A 21 -17.23 -38.69 -25.62
N GLY A 22 -16.23 -37.95 -26.11
CA GLY A 22 -15.74 -38.00 -27.50
C GLY A 22 -14.47 -37.17 -27.65
N GLY A 23 -13.29 -37.80 -27.60
CA GLY A 23 -11.99 -37.16 -27.80
C GLY A 23 -11.52 -37.18 -29.25
N ILE A 24 -10.60 -36.30 -29.62
CA ILE A 24 -9.73 -36.37 -30.82
C ILE A 24 -8.35 -35.78 -30.47
N SER A 25 -7.30 -36.50 -30.87
CA SER A 25 -5.87 -36.15 -30.74
C SER A 25 -5.29 -35.94 -32.15
N TRP A 26 -4.41 -34.94 -32.36
CA TRP A 26 -3.43 -34.95 -33.47
C TRP A 26 -2.12 -34.22 -33.14
N LEU A 27 -1.08 -34.67 -33.85
CA LEU A 27 0.35 -34.63 -33.60
C LEU A 27 1.12 -33.41 -34.14
N THR A 28 2.20 -33.10 -33.41
CA THR A 28 3.56 -32.61 -33.77
C THR A 28 3.92 -32.20 -35.21
N SER A 29 4.60 -31.05 -35.35
CA SER A 29 5.99 -30.92 -35.87
C SER A 29 6.41 -29.44 -36.06
N ALA A 30 7.68 -29.12 -35.79
CA ALA A 30 8.30 -27.81 -36.01
C ALA A 30 9.67 -27.98 -36.70
N PRO A 31 10.12 -27.06 -37.57
CA PRO A 31 11.50 -27.00 -38.01
C PRO A 31 12.30 -25.87 -37.34
N THR A 32 13.51 -26.22 -36.90
CA THR A 32 14.57 -25.34 -36.39
C THR A 32 15.38 -24.71 -37.51
N ASN A 33 15.68 -23.41 -37.42
CA ASN A 33 16.98 -22.81 -37.84
C ASN A 33 17.05 -21.30 -37.52
N CYS A 34 17.98 -20.91 -36.64
CA CYS A 34 18.95 -19.82 -36.85
C CYS A 34 19.76 -19.61 -35.56
N GLY A 35 21.08 -19.69 -35.69
CA GLY A 35 22.04 -19.53 -34.60
C GLY A 35 22.66 -18.14 -34.57
N ILE A 36 22.82 -17.59 -33.37
CA ILE A 36 23.95 -16.75 -32.95
C ILE A 36 24.18 -17.08 -31.47
N ALA A 37 25.38 -17.54 -31.15
CA ALA A 37 25.81 -17.82 -29.78
C ALA A 37 26.75 -16.72 -29.25
N ALA A 38 26.70 -16.57 -27.93
CA ALA A 38 27.80 -16.19 -27.03
C ALA A 38 28.15 -14.70 -26.82
N LYS A 39 27.62 -14.16 -25.71
CA LYS A 39 28.39 -13.59 -24.58
C LYS A 39 27.44 -13.50 -23.37
N CYS A 40 27.96 -13.83 -22.18
CA CYS A 40 27.27 -13.98 -20.88
C CYS A 40 26.69 -15.39 -20.62
N GLY A 41 27.24 -16.07 -19.61
CA GLY A 41 26.91 -17.45 -19.22
C GLY A 41 25.54 -17.63 -18.55
N GLY A 42 24.47 -17.28 -19.25
CA GLY A 42 23.09 -17.58 -18.87
C GLY A 42 22.51 -18.71 -19.71
N ARG A 43 21.73 -19.61 -19.08
CA ARG A 43 21.01 -20.70 -19.76
C ARG A 43 19.63 -20.18 -20.22
N ILE A 44 19.36 -20.23 -21.53
CA ILE A 44 18.05 -19.89 -22.12
C ILE A 44 17.13 -21.10 -21.96
N THR A 45 15.95 -20.95 -21.36
CA THR A 45 15.01 -22.06 -21.13
C THR A 45 13.75 -22.05 -21.99
N GLN A 46 13.30 -20.94 -22.58
CA GLN A 46 12.20 -20.92 -23.57
C GLN A 46 12.28 -19.74 -24.54
N ALA A 47 11.97 -19.99 -25.81
CA ALA A 47 11.74 -18.97 -26.83
C ALA A 47 10.35 -19.21 -27.45
N LYS A 48 9.49 -18.19 -27.46
CA LYS A 48 8.25 -18.14 -28.27
C LYS A 48 8.38 -16.98 -29.24
N THR A 49 8.17 -17.24 -30.52
CA THR A 49 8.19 -16.25 -31.60
C THR A 49 6.78 -15.77 -31.91
N TRP A 50 6.54 -14.47 -31.71
CA TRP A 50 5.50 -13.69 -32.39
C TRP A 50 6.21 -12.50 -33.04
N GLY A 51 5.69 -11.99 -34.17
CA GLY A 51 6.39 -11.12 -35.12
C GLY A 51 7.34 -10.03 -34.57
N GLN A 52 8.45 -9.84 -35.30
CA GLN A 52 9.45 -8.76 -35.28
C GLN A 52 9.94 -8.09 -33.96
N TRP A 53 9.59 -8.58 -32.78
CA TRP A 53 10.16 -8.09 -31.52
C TRP A 53 10.78 -9.23 -30.70
N HIS A 54 12.10 -9.13 -30.44
CA HIS A 54 12.82 -10.08 -29.59
C HIS A 54 12.75 -9.64 -28.12
N HIS A 55 11.96 -10.34 -27.31
CA HIS A 55 11.97 -10.19 -25.85
C HIS A 55 13.04 -11.12 -25.25
N VAL A 56 14.11 -10.55 -24.68
CA VAL A 56 15.14 -11.31 -23.95
C VAL A 56 14.86 -11.20 -22.46
N THR A 57 14.46 -12.30 -21.82
CA THR A 57 14.30 -12.37 -20.37
C THR A 57 15.59 -12.89 -19.73
N VAL A 58 16.34 -12.04 -19.04
CA VAL A 58 17.46 -12.46 -18.19
C VAL A 58 16.92 -12.72 -16.79
N VAL A 59 17.02 -13.97 -16.34
CA VAL A 59 16.63 -14.36 -14.97
C VAL A 59 17.82 -14.14 -14.05
N GLY A 60 17.83 -13.01 -13.35
CA GLY A 60 18.62 -12.83 -12.13
C GLY A 60 17.85 -13.43 -10.94
N GLY A 61 18.50 -14.29 -10.16
CA GLY A 61 17.90 -14.92 -8.99
C GLY A 61 17.56 -13.91 -7.89
N GLY A 62 16.36 -14.05 -7.32
CA GLY A 62 15.95 -13.43 -6.07
C GLY A 62 15.34 -12.02 -6.19
N GLY A 63 14.10 -11.88 -5.70
CA GLY A 63 13.60 -10.57 -5.22
C GLY A 63 12.44 -9.96 -6.02
N SER A 64 11.37 -9.71 -5.29
CA SER A 64 10.16 -8.94 -5.64
C SER A 64 10.37 -7.78 -6.62
N LYS A 65 9.57 -7.73 -7.68
CA LYS A 65 9.44 -6.55 -8.55
C LYS A 65 8.49 -5.55 -7.89
N ASN A 66 9.03 -4.58 -7.17
CA ASN A 66 8.29 -3.38 -6.78
C ASN A 66 8.55 -2.31 -7.85
N ASN A 67 7.54 -1.97 -8.63
CA ASN A 67 7.59 -0.81 -9.52
C ASN A 67 7.35 0.44 -8.67
N ILE A 68 8.43 1.17 -8.38
CA ILE A 68 8.36 2.53 -7.86
C ILE A 68 8.26 3.44 -9.09
N ALA A 69 7.08 4.01 -9.33
CA ALA A 69 6.98 5.19 -10.16
C ALA A 69 7.63 6.33 -9.37
N ILE A 70 8.81 6.77 -9.82
CA ILE A 70 9.46 7.98 -9.32
C ILE A 70 8.76 9.14 -10.04
N ASP A 71 8.04 9.93 -9.26
CA ASP A 71 7.59 11.26 -9.67
C ASP A 71 8.85 12.12 -9.92
N PRO A 72 9.08 12.62 -11.15
CA PRO A 72 10.24 13.45 -11.45
C PRO A 72 10.27 14.78 -10.68
N ASP A 73 9.17 15.18 -10.01
CA ASP A 73 9.12 16.39 -9.19
C ASP A 73 9.60 16.18 -7.74
N PHE A 74 9.99 14.96 -7.35
CA PHE A 74 10.46 14.66 -5.99
C PHE A 74 12.00 14.74 -5.82
N ALA A 75 12.75 15.08 -6.88
CA ALA A 75 14.21 14.99 -6.89
C ALA A 75 14.97 16.31 -6.64
N THR A 76 14.30 17.45 -6.44
CA THR A 76 15.00 18.72 -6.12
C THR A 76 14.21 19.56 -5.13
N ASP A 77 14.14 19.11 -3.87
CA ASP A 77 13.78 20.00 -2.75
C ASP A 77 15.07 20.70 -2.27
N THR A 78 15.60 21.56 -3.15
CA THR A 78 16.63 22.56 -2.84
C THR A 78 16.05 23.96 -3.00
N ASP A 79 14.84 24.19 -2.48
CA ASP A 79 14.28 25.53 -2.38
C ASP A 79 14.73 26.16 -1.06
N TYR A 80 15.95 26.71 -1.07
CA TYR A 80 16.34 27.77 -0.14
C TYR A 80 15.59 29.05 -0.53
N PRO A 81 14.79 29.67 0.35
CA PRO A 81 14.37 31.05 0.13
C PRO A 81 15.59 31.96 0.36
N SER A 82 16.13 32.53 -0.72
CA SER A 82 17.14 33.59 -0.63
C SER A 82 16.45 34.92 -0.31
N ASP A 83 16.14 35.16 0.97
CA ASP A 83 15.80 36.50 1.42
C ASP A 83 17.09 37.26 1.76
N ASN A 84 17.58 37.97 0.75
CA ASN A 84 18.53 39.07 0.90
C ASN A 84 17.83 40.23 1.62
N ASN A 85 17.94 40.28 2.95
CA ASN A 85 17.80 41.52 3.72
C ASN A 85 18.82 41.53 4.85
N ASN A 86 19.98 42.09 4.51
CA ASN A 86 21.06 42.38 5.43
C ASN A 86 20.92 43.85 5.88
N PRO A 87 20.57 44.15 7.15
CA PRO A 87 20.95 45.41 7.74
C PRO A 87 22.26 45.20 8.51
N SER A 88 23.30 45.78 7.94
CA SER A 88 24.58 46.09 8.59
C SER A 88 24.39 46.64 9.99
N GLY A 89 25.05 46.08 11.01
CA GLY A 89 25.15 46.72 12.31
C GLY A 89 25.79 45.90 13.42
N ALA A 90 27.04 46.25 13.74
CA ALA A 90 27.74 46.07 15.01
C ALA A 90 28.19 44.65 15.42
N ALA A 91 29.51 44.47 15.28
CA ALA A 91 30.32 43.49 15.97
C ALA A 91 30.29 43.68 17.50
N THR A 92 30.34 42.57 18.23
CA THR A 92 31.14 42.46 19.45
C THR A 92 31.73 41.06 19.54
N ASP A 93 33.07 41.04 19.63
CA ASP A 93 33.92 39.90 19.91
C ASP A 93 33.48 39.12 21.16
N TYR A 94 33.41 37.79 21.02
CA TYR A 94 33.65 36.90 22.16
C TYR A 94 34.57 35.76 21.71
N ARG A 95 35.87 35.98 21.97
CA ARG A 95 36.90 34.96 21.98
C ARG A 95 36.83 34.22 23.31
N SER A 96 36.64 32.91 23.30
CA SER A 96 37.09 32.06 24.40
C SER A 96 37.71 30.79 23.82
N ASP A 97 39.02 30.69 24.02
CA ASP A 97 39.82 29.50 23.79
C ASP A 97 39.34 28.33 24.66
N ALA A 98 39.21 27.15 24.08
CA ALA A 98 39.48 25.88 24.78
C ALA A 98 39.62 24.71 23.78
N SER A 99 40.87 24.30 23.58
CA SER A 99 41.36 22.92 23.53
C SER A 99 40.61 21.89 22.67
N THR A 100 41.22 21.63 21.52
CA THR A 100 41.29 20.37 20.77
C THR A 100 40.89 19.08 21.51
N ASN A 101 39.99 18.31 20.88
CA ASN A 101 40.10 16.85 20.86
C ASN A 101 39.85 16.37 19.43
N HIS A 102 40.91 15.83 18.82
CA HIS A 102 40.94 15.15 17.53
C HIS A 102 39.96 13.97 17.50
N LEU A 103 38.87 14.07 16.74
CA LEU A 103 38.05 12.95 16.24
C LEU A 103 37.14 13.48 15.12
N SER A 104 37.73 14.05 14.07
CA SER A 104 37.02 14.46 12.86
C SER A 104 37.93 14.15 11.67
N ASP A 105 37.69 13.03 10.99
CA ASP A 105 38.09 12.80 9.58
C ASP A 105 37.65 11.43 9.01
N ALA A 106 36.54 10.83 9.46
CA ALA A 106 36.14 9.50 8.95
C ALA A 106 34.63 9.26 8.74
N CYS A 107 33.77 10.28 8.64
CA CYS A 107 32.32 10.06 8.54
C CYS A 107 31.62 10.54 7.25
N ASP A 108 32.35 10.99 6.23
CA ASP A 108 31.72 11.66 5.07
C ASP A 108 31.60 10.82 3.79
N SER A 109 31.57 9.48 3.87
CA SER A 109 31.39 8.66 2.66
C SER A 109 30.52 7.41 2.76
N ALA A 110 29.72 7.26 3.82
CA ALA A 110 28.76 6.16 3.88
C ALA A 110 27.44 6.57 3.20
N GLY A 111 27.25 6.14 1.94
CA GLY A 111 25.93 6.15 1.31
C GLY A 111 24.89 5.42 2.16
N PRO A 112 23.58 5.61 1.89
CA PRO A 112 22.53 4.99 2.68
C PRO A 112 22.73 3.46 2.72
N ILE A 113 23.08 2.93 3.89
CA ILE A 113 23.14 1.49 4.11
C ILE A 113 21.70 1.00 3.99
N ALA A 114 21.41 0.28 2.91
CA ALA A 114 20.11 -0.32 2.73
C ALA A 114 19.88 -1.34 3.85
N LEU A 115 18.82 -1.15 4.64
CA LEU A 115 18.35 -2.08 5.68
C LEU A 115 18.07 -3.52 5.14
N ASN A 116 18.24 -3.74 3.84
CA ASN A 116 18.04 -5.01 3.14
C ASN A 116 19.18 -6.02 3.34
N ASN A 117 20.31 -5.63 3.95
CA ASN A 117 21.49 -6.50 4.14
C ASN A 117 21.56 -7.16 5.54
N LEU A 118 20.48 -7.13 6.32
CA LEU A 118 20.43 -7.76 7.65
C LEU A 118 19.58 -9.03 7.57
N ASP A 119 20.14 -10.16 7.98
CA ASP A 119 19.44 -11.47 8.17
C ASP A 119 18.45 -11.46 9.36
N LEU A 120 17.87 -10.30 9.68
CA LEU A 120 16.80 -10.17 10.66
C LEU A 120 15.45 -10.42 9.97
N LEU A 121 14.58 -11.21 10.60
CA LEU A 121 13.24 -11.43 10.10
C LEU A 121 12.47 -10.10 10.07
N ASP A 122 11.70 -9.82 9.00
CA ASP A 122 10.89 -8.61 8.82
C ASP A 122 9.95 -8.32 10.01
N VAL A 123 9.54 -9.36 10.75
CA VAL A 123 8.76 -9.23 11.99
C VAL A 123 9.60 -8.65 13.13
N GLU A 124 10.84 -9.08 13.32
CA GLU A 124 11.73 -8.61 14.39
C GLU A 124 12.16 -7.16 14.17
N LEU A 125 12.47 -6.78 12.94
CA LEU A 125 12.78 -5.38 12.59
C LEU A 125 11.60 -4.46 12.91
N ARG A 126 10.35 -4.88 12.61
CA ARG A 126 9.15 -4.09 12.95
C ARG A 126 8.95 -3.95 14.46
N LEU A 127 9.22 -5.01 15.23
CA LEU A 127 9.14 -4.98 16.68
C LEU A 127 10.22 -4.06 17.28
N LEU A 128 11.45 -4.15 16.78
CA LEU A 128 12.56 -3.29 17.20
C LEU A 128 12.31 -1.82 16.83
N GLN A 129 11.75 -1.55 15.64
CA GLN A 129 11.31 -0.22 15.24
C GLN A 129 10.25 0.36 16.20
N SER A 130 9.27 -0.46 16.59
CA SER A 130 8.23 -0.08 17.57
C SER A 130 8.83 0.21 18.94
N PHE A 131 9.80 -0.59 19.37
CA PHE A 131 10.56 -0.35 20.60
C PHE A 131 11.32 0.97 20.56
N ILE A 132 12.09 1.23 19.51
CA ILE A 132 12.85 2.48 19.33
C ILE A 132 11.92 3.68 19.30
N MET A 133 10.73 3.57 18.71
CA MET A 133 9.73 4.65 18.72
C MET A 133 9.32 5.03 20.16
N LYS A 134 9.16 4.05 21.05
CA LYS A 134 8.87 4.30 22.48
C LYS A 134 10.04 4.94 23.19
N VAL A 135 11.27 4.50 22.91
CA VAL A 135 12.48 5.13 23.45
C VAL A 135 12.58 6.58 22.96
N PHE A 136 12.26 6.84 21.70
CA PHE A 136 12.24 8.19 21.13
C PHE A 136 11.25 9.09 21.87
N GLN A 137 10.05 8.59 22.16
CA GLN A 137 9.04 9.29 22.96
C GLN A 137 9.50 9.54 24.40
N SER A 138 10.17 8.57 25.03
CA SER A 138 10.69 8.71 26.39
C SER A 138 11.84 9.72 26.47
N VAL A 139 12.82 9.63 25.57
CA VAL A 139 13.95 10.56 25.50
C VAL A 139 13.47 11.99 25.22
N GLY A 140 12.45 12.13 24.37
CA GLY A 140 11.85 13.42 24.07
C GLY A 140 10.75 13.85 25.05
N ASP A 141 10.44 13.09 26.10
CA ASP A 141 9.29 13.34 27.00
C ASP A 141 7.99 13.72 26.29
N VAL A 142 7.59 12.90 25.31
CA VAL A 142 6.35 13.09 24.55
C VAL A 142 5.46 11.87 24.75
N SER A 143 4.55 11.98 25.71
CA SER A 143 3.48 11.01 25.96
C SER A 143 2.16 11.37 25.26
N GLY A 144 2.11 12.53 24.59
CA GLY A 144 0.93 13.06 23.91
C GLY A 144 0.93 12.92 22.39
N SER A 145 -0.17 13.35 21.77
CA SER A 145 -0.35 13.32 20.31
C SER A 145 0.40 14.45 19.59
N HIS A 146 0.77 15.53 20.27
CA HIS A 146 1.44 16.69 19.66
C HIS A 146 2.87 16.82 20.16
N TRP A 147 3.78 17.02 19.23
CA TRP A 147 5.16 17.35 19.58
C TRP A 147 5.25 18.80 20.04
N PRO A 148 5.94 19.07 21.15
CA PRO A 148 6.13 20.42 21.64
C PRO A 148 7.00 21.24 20.69
N ASP A 149 6.92 22.56 20.83
CA ASP A 149 7.74 23.48 20.05
C ASP A 149 9.24 23.15 20.28
N PRO A 150 10.03 22.95 19.21
CA PRO A 150 11.47 22.69 19.33
C PRO A 150 12.24 23.80 20.04
N LEU A 151 11.70 25.04 20.09
CA LEU A 151 12.28 26.16 20.82
C LEU A 151 11.84 26.20 22.29
N SER A 152 10.80 25.46 22.67
CA SER A 152 10.41 25.32 24.07
C SER A 152 11.45 24.49 24.82
N VAL A 153 12.04 25.07 25.86
CA VAL A 153 12.93 24.35 26.77
C VAL A 153 12.05 23.59 27.75
N ARG A 154 12.22 22.28 27.80
CA ARG A 154 11.54 21.41 28.74
C ARG A 154 12.60 20.72 29.58
N THR A 155 12.45 20.75 30.89
CA THR A 155 13.38 20.12 31.84
C THR A 155 12.69 19.00 32.58
N ASN A 156 13.45 17.95 32.88
CA ASN A 156 12.99 16.88 33.74
C ASN A 156 13.00 17.36 35.19
N GLU A 157 11.86 17.31 35.88
CA GLU A 157 11.74 17.78 37.27
C GLU A 157 12.64 17.01 38.26
N LEU A 158 13.02 15.77 37.94
CA LEU A 158 13.83 14.91 38.81
C LEU A 158 15.33 15.05 38.57
N THR A 159 15.74 15.26 37.32
CA THR A 159 17.18 15.29 36.94
C THR A 159 17.69 16.68 36.58
N ASP A 160 16.80 17.66 36.42
CA ASP A 160 17.08 19.01 35.91
C ASP A 160 17.71 19.03 34.50
N GLU A 161 17.67 17.90 33.79
CA GLU A 161 18.19 17.78 32.43
C GLU A 161 17.16 18.29 31.41
N VAL A 162 17.65 19.01 30.40
CA VAL A 162 16.81 19.50 29.30
C VAL A 162 16.48 18.34 28.35
N TYR A 163 15.19 18.11 28.11
CA TYR A 163 14.74 17.10 27.17
C TYR A 163 15.15 17.47 25.73
N PRO A 164 15.87 16.57 25.02
CA PRO A 164 16.18 16.78 23.63
C PRO A 164 14.88 16.73 22.82
N SER A 165 14.63 17.78 22.03
CA SER A 165 13.44 17.88 21.19
C SER A 165 13.82 17.86 19.70
N PRO A 166 13.13 17.08 18.86
CA PRO A 166 13.40 17.02 17.43
C PRO A 166 13.05 18.35 16.78
N PHE A 167 13.93 18.84 15.90
CA PHE A 167 13.65 20.03 15.10
C PHE A 167 13.13 19.61 13.73
N PHE A 168 11.82 19.37 13.63
CA PHE A 168 11.20 18.76 12.45
C PHE A 168 11.19 19.63 11.20
N GLU A 169 11.38 20.95 11.33
CA GLU A 169 11.57 21.83 10.17
C GLU A 169 12.78 21.37 9.36
N PHE A 170 13.89 21.06 10.04
CA PHE A 170 15.12 20.63 9.42
C PHE A 170 15.17 19.13 9.14
N GLY A 171 16.06 18.75 8.22
CA GLY A 171 16.34 17.35 7.88
C GLY A 171 17.00 16.58 9.02
N ILE A 172 17.17 15.29 8.81
CA ILE A 172 17.82 14.42 9.79
C ILE A 172 19.32 14.68 9.95
N THR A 173 19.94 15.30 8.95
CA THR A 173 21.34 15.70 8.92
C THR A 173 21.63 16.93 9.78
N TYR A 174 20.60 17.62 10.26
CA TYR A 174 20.76 18.76 11.17
C TYR A 174 21.39 18.31 12.49
N THR A 175 22.42 19.01 12.97
CA THR A 175 23.26 18.60 14.11
C THR A 175 22.45 18.21 15.36
N ARG A 176 21.38 18.95 15.68
CA ARG A 176 20.50 18.63 16.81
C ARG A 176 19.74 17.32 16.61
N ASN A 177 19.26 17.06 15.40
CA ASN A 177 18.51 15.84 15.05
C ASN A 177 19.45 14.62 14.99
N VAL A 178 20.67 14.80 14.49
CA VAL A 178 21.73 13.76 14.52
C VAL A 178 22.02 13.36 15.97
N SER A 179 22.28 14.35 16.84
CA SER A 179 22.56 14.11 18.26
C SER A 179 21.40 13.40 18.96
N LEU A 180 20.15 13.79 18.68
CA LEU A 180 18.96 13.12 19.20
C LEU A 180 18.90 11.65 18.76
N CYS A 181 19.10 11.35 17.48
CA CYS A 181 19.07 9.96 16.99
C CYS A 181 20.14 9.09 17.66
N ILE A 182 21.35 9.63 17.85
CA ILE A 182 22.45 8.96 18.57
C ILE A 182 22.06 8.71 20.03
N GLN A 183 21.47 9.70 20.71
CA GLN A 183 21.01 9.55 22.09
C GLN A 183 19.93 8.48 22.22
N VAL A 184 18.95 8.48 21.32
CA VAL A 184 17.89 7.45 21.26
C VAL A 184 18.50 6.07 21.03
N ALA A 185 19.44 5.91 20.10
CA ALA A 185 20.11 4.64 19.86
C ALA A 185 20.90 4.14 21.08
N LYS A 186 21.61 5.05 21.77
CA LYS A 186 22.32 4.73 23.02
C LYS A 186 21.36 4.36 24.16
N GLN A 187 20.22 5.04 24.28
CA GLN A 187 19.20 4.69 25.26
C GLN A 187 18.60 3.33 24.94
N ALA A 188 18.21 3.09 23.68
CA ALA A 188 17.67 1.80 23.24
C ALA A 188 18.68 0.68 23.52
N MET A 189 19.97 0.87 23.23
CA MET A 189 21.01 -0.10 23.56
C MET A 189 21.12 -0.37 25.07
N ARG A 190 20.94 0.65 25.93
CA ARG A 190 20.93 0.46 27.40
C ARG A 190 19.71 -0.33 27.84
N ASP A 191 18.54 0.01 27.34
CA ASP A 191 17.28 -0.65 27.68
C ASP A 191 17.26 -2.10 27.16
N LEU A 192 17.91 -2.37 26.04
CA LEU A 192 18.06 -3.71 25.48
C LEU A 192 19.13 -4.54 26.22
N LYS A 193 19.99 -3.96 27.07
CA LYS A 193 20.84 -4.78 27.96
C LYS A 193 20.05 -5.37 29.12
N ASP A 194 18.94 -4.76 29.50
CA ASP A 194 18.01 -5.32 30.47
C ASP A 194 17.05 -6.29 29.78
N ARG A 195 17.42 -7.58 29.77
CA ARG A 195 16.64 -8.64 29.13
C ARG A 195 15.26 -8.84 29.73
N ASP A 196 15.03 -8.39 30.96
CA ASP A 196 13.72 -8.48 31.59
C ASP A 196 12.75 -7.45 31.02
N ALA A 197 13.27 -6.30 30.58
CA ALA A 197 12.53 -5.22 29.93
C ALA A 197 12.17 -5.50 28.45
N TRP A 198 12.67 -6.60 27.87
CA TRP A 198 12.39 -6.92 26.47
C TRP A 198 10.91 -7.26 26.27
N PRO A 199 10.29 -6.78 25.18
CA PRO A 199 9.01 -7.32 24.72
C PRO A 199 9.13 -8.84 24.58
N SER A 200 8.13 -9.60 25.03
CA SER A 200 8.15 -11.06 25.01
C SER A 200 8.47 -11.65 23.63
N SER A 201 8.12 -10.92 22.56
CA SER A 201 8.34 -11.27 21.17
C SER A 201 9.76 -11.02 20.65
N LEU A 202 10.60 -10.30 21.41
CA LEU A 202 12.02 -10.09 21.13
C LEU A 202 12.92 -10.94 22.03
N LYS A 203 12.37 -11.57 23.07
CA LYS A 203 13.10 -12.45 23.99
C LYS A 203 13.66 -13.64 23.22
N ARG A 204 14.99 -13.80 23.30
CA ARG A 204 15.74 -14.92 22.73
C ARG A 204 16.36 -15.74 23.85
N GLU A 205 16.82 -16.94 23.51
CA GLU A 205 17.56 -17.75 24.48
C GLU A 205 18.82 -17.01 24.93
N PRO A 206 19.21 -17.12 26.21
CA PRO A 206 20.28 -16.29 26.74
C PRO A 206 21.65 -16.47 26.07
N THR A 207 21.84 -17.60 25.40
CA THR A 207 23.03 -18.08 24.72
C THR A 207 23.25 -17.49 23.33
N GLU A 208 22.24 -16.86 22.73
CA GLU A 208 22.38 -16.24 21.42
C GLU A 208 23.04 -14.85 21.55
N PRO A 209 24.00 -14.51 20.67
CA PRO A 209 24.55 -13.16 20.62
C PRO A 209 23.46 -12.15 20.25
N GLU A 210 23.49 -10.98 20.87
CA GLU A 210 22.58 -9.89 20.53
C GLU A 210 22.84 -9.46 19.08
N PRO A 211 21.86 -9.58 18.17
CA PRO A 211 22.07 -9.30 16.75
C PRO A 211 22.00 -7.80 16.44
N TRP A 212 21.77 -6.95 17.45
CA TRP A 212 21.56 -5.52 17.27
C TRP A 212 22.80 -4.76 17.68
N ASP A 213 23.40 -4.03 16.75
CA ASP A 213 24.49 -3.12 17.02
C ASP A 213 23.99 -1.67 17.14
N LEU A 214 24.85 -0.78 17.65
CA LEU A 214 24.49 0.63 17.80
C LEU A 214 24.22 1.31 16.45
N LEU A 215 24.84 0.81 15.37
CA LEU A 215 24.66 1.33 14.02
C LEU A 215 23.23 1.07 13.51
N LEU A 216 22.74 -0.16 13.65
CA LEU A 216 21.37 -0.54 13.33
C LEU A 216 20.37 0.26 14.14
N LEU A 217 20.56 0.35 15.47
CA LEU A 217 19.65 1.12 16.32
C LEU A 217 19.63 2.62 15.92
N ASN A 218 20.76 3.16 15.47
CA ASN A 218 20.81 4.53 14.96
C ASN A 218 20.06 4.68 13.63
N GLU A 219 20.20 3.74 12.68
CA GLU A 219 19.43 3.77 11.43
C GLU A 219 17.91 3.62 11.68
N LEU A 220 17.51 2.77 12.61
CA LEU A 220 16.11 2.65 13.00
C LEU A 220 15.59 3.88 13.76
N ALA A 221 16.44 4.54 14.58
CA ALA A 221 16.12 5.83 15.19
C ALA A 221 15.94 6.91 14.11
N LYS A 222 16.77 6.88 13.06
CA LYS A 222 16.64 7.78 11.92
C LYS A 222 15.33 7.57 11.17
N GLU A 223 14.96 6.31 10.95
CA GLU A 223 13.68 5.97 10.32
C GLU A 223 12.49 6.39 11.20
N SER A 224 12.59 6.21 12.52
CA SER A 224 11.60 6.73 13.48
C SER A 224 11.45 8.25 13.34
N PHE A 225 12.55 9.00 13.28
CA PHE A 225 12.51 10.46 13.09
C PHE A 225 11.78 10.84 11.79
N ARG A 226 12.07 10.18 10.67
CA ARG A 226 11.39 10.46 9.38
C ARG A 226 9.88 10.25 9.49
N ASN A 227 9.47 9.18 10.17
CA ASN A 227 8.04 8.88 10.39
C ASN A 227 7.38 9.90 11.33
N LEU A 228 8.05 10.30 12.40
CA LEU A 228 7.58 11.34 13.30
C LEU A 228 7.48 12.71 12.60
N LYS A 229 8.46 13.07 11.76
CA LYS A 229 8.43 14.28 10.94
C LYS A 229 7.22 14.31 10.00
N LYS A 230 6.86 13.16 9.39
CA LYS A 230 5.64 13.05 8.57
C LYS A 230 4.38 13.31 9.41
N LEU A 231 4.28 12.73 10.60
CA LEU A 231 3.16 12.95 11.51
C LEU A 231 3.07 14.41 11.96
N TRP A 232 4.19 15.02 12.34
CA TRP A 232 4.26 16.43 12.69
C TRP A 232 3.80 17.33 11.54
N ARG A 233 4.26 17.07 10.30
CA ARG A 233 3.80 17.81 9.10
C ARG A 233 2.29 17.70 8.90
N MET A 234 1.70 16.53 9.16
CA MET A 234 0.24 16.36 9.09
C MET A 234 -0.50 17.16 10.17
N GLN A 235 0.12 17.42 11.31
CA GLN A 235 -0.49 18.21 12.40
C GLN A 235 -0.39 19.70 12.14
N THR A 236 0.73 20.16 11.60
CA THR A 236 1.00 21.59 11.38
C THR A 236 0.48 22.12 10.06
N ASN A 237 0.34 21.27 9.03
CA ASN A 237 -0.10 21.68 7.70
C ASN A 237 -1.42 20.99 7.29
N PRO A 238 -2.55 21.72 7.22
CA PRO A 238 -3.84 21.18 6.79
C PRO A 238 -3.80 20.50 5.42
N ASN A 239 -3.01 21.01 4.47
CA ASN A 239 -2.89 20.40 3.14
C ASN A 239 -2.15 19.05 3.21
N ALA A 240 -1.15 18.94 4.08
CA ALA A 240 -0.47 17.67 4.31
C ALA A 240 -1.40 16.64 5.00
N ALA A 241 -2.23 17.10 5.94
CA ALA A 241 -3.25 16.28 6.58
C ALA A 241 -4.26 15.74 5.55
N ALA A 242 -4.77 16.62 4.69
CA ALA A 242 -5.71 16.25 3.64
C ALA A 242 -5.11 15.23 2.65
N ARG A 243 -3.87 15.46 2.18
CA ARG A 243 -3.17 14.50 1.31
C ARG A 243 -2.95 13.14 1.97
N ALA A 244 -2.55 13.11 3.24
CA ALA A 244 -2.36 11.86 3.97
C ALA A 244 -3.68 11.10 4.19
N LYS A 245 -4.79 11.80 4.40
CA LYS A 245 -6.13 11.20 4.47
C LYS A 245 -6.49 10.52 3.15
N ILE A 246 -6.32 11.22 2.02
CA ILE A 246 -6.55 10.68 0.67
C ILE A 246 -5.66 9.46 0.40
N SER A 247 -4.35 9.55 0.73
CA SER A 247 -3.41 8.44 0.56
C SER A 247 -3.84 7.20 1.35
N ARG A 248 -4.20 7.36 2.63
CA ARG A 248 -4.67 6.24 3.47
C ARG A 248 -5.94 5.61 2.92
N GLN A 249 -6.87 6.43 2.43
CA GLN A 249 -8.09 5.92 1.80
C GLN A 249 -7.77 5.12 0.54
N SER A 250 -6.90 5.65 -0.33
CA SER A 250 -6.46 4.98 -1.54
C SER A 250 -5.70 3.68 -1.25
N GLU A 251 -4.81 3.66 -0.27
CA GLU A 251 -4.08 2.47 0.18
C GLU A 251 -5.03 1.40 0.70
N HIS A 252 -5.97 1.79 1.57
CA HIS A 252 -6.99 0.89 2.09
C HIS A 252 -7.80 0.29 0.95
N GLN A 253 -8.31 1.13 0.06
CA GLN A 253 -9.09 0.73 -1.11
C GLN A 253 -8.32 -0.23 -2.02
N ASN A 254 -7.08 0.11 -2.39
CA ASN A 254 -6.21 -0.77 -3.18
C ASN A 254 -5.97 -2.12 -2.49
N LYS A 255 -5.80 -2.15 -1.16
CA LYS A 255 -5.65 -3.39 -0.40
C LYS A 255 -6.91 -4.25 -0.47
N TRP A 256 -8.10 -3.64 -0.41
CA TRP A 256 -9.37 -4.35 -0.57
C TRP A 256 -9.55 -4.90 -1.98
N CYS A 257 -9.33 -4.08 -3.02
CA CYS A 257 -9.40 -4.52 -4.41
C CYS A 257 -8.42 -5.67 -4.70
N LYS A 258 -7.21 -5.61 -4.15
CA LYS A 258 -6.22 -6.72 -4.20
C LYS A 258 -6.73 -8.00 -3.56
N ALA A 259 -7.30 -7.90 -2.36
CA ALA A 259 -7.85 -9.05 -1.66
C ALA A 259 -9.03 -9.66 -2.43
N LYS A 260 -9.90 -8.81 -3.01
CA LYS A 260 -11.04 -9.19 -3.83
C LYS A 260 -10.60 -9.89 -5.12
N ALA A 261 -9.67 -9.30 -5.88
CA ALA A 261 -9.05 -9.90 -7.05
C ALA A 261 -8.48 -11.29 -6.74
N LYS A 262 -7.71 -11.41 -5.65
CA LYS A 262 -7.17 -12.70 -5.20
C LYS A 262 -8.26 -13.74 -4.89
N ASN A 263 -9.39 -13.32 -4.34
CA ASN A 263 -10.50 -14.23 -4.04
C ASN A 263 -11.25 -14.65 -5.30
N ILE A 264 -11.50 -13.73 -6.22
CA ILE A 264 -12.11 -14.03 -7.53
C ILE A 264 -11.23 -15.00 -8.31
N CYS A 265 -9.91 -14.78 -8.36
CA CYS A 265 -8.97 -15.68 -9.03
C CYS A 265 -9.03 -17.13 -8.53
N LYS A 266 -9.50 -17.40 -7.30
CA LYS A 266 -9.65 -18.79 -6.79
C LYS A 266 -10.85 -19.52 -7.38
N ILE A 267 -11.84 -18.78 -7.90
CA ILE A 267 -13.07 -19.35 -8.45
C ILE A 267 -13.17 -19.24 -9.97
N VAL A 268 -12.18 -18.59 -10.61
CA VAL A 268 -12.13 -18.35 -12.06
C VAL A 268 -12.28 -19.67 -12.84
N ASP A 269 -11.54 -20.72 -12.50
CA ASP A 269 -11.60 -21.99 -13.23
C ASP A 269 -12.98 -22.65 -13.14
N THR A 270 -13.54 -22.69 -11.93
CA THR A 270 -14.86 -23.26 -11.67
C THR A 270 -15.95 -22.48 -12.41
N PHE A 271 -15.89 -21.14 -12.35
CA PHE A 271 -16.82 -20.27 -13.05
C PHE A 271 -16.69 -20.38 -14.56
N GLY A 272 -15.46 -20.35 -15.08
CA GLY A 272 -15.15 -20.48 -16.50
C GLY A 272 -15.65 -21.80 -17.07
N THR A 273 -15.46 -22.90 -16.35
CA THR A 273 -16.00 -24.22 -16.74
C THR A 273 -17.53 -24.20 -16.80
N ALA A 274 -18.19 -23.66 -15.76
CA ALA A 274 -19.65 -23.61 -15.69
C ALA A 274 -20.28 -22.72 -16.77
N ARG A 275 -19.64 -21.60 -17.11
CA ARG A 275 -20.13 -20.62 -18.09
C ARG A 275 -19.53 -20.78 -19.49
N ARG A 276 -18.65 -21.76 -19.68
CA ARG A 276 -17.89 -22.01 -20.93
C ARG A 276 -17.09 -20.78 -21.37
N LEU A 277 -16.51 -20.07 -20.41
CA LEU A 277 -15.61 -18.95 -20.63
C LEU A 277 -14.17 -19.42 -20.46
N GLN A 278 -13.25 -18.82 -21.22
CA GLN A 278 -11.82 -19.14 -21.11
C GLN A 278 -11.28 -18.64 -19.75
N PRO A 279 -10.60 -19.50 -18.97
CA PRO A 279 -10.01 -19.09 -17.69
C PRO A 279 -9.00 -17.95 -17.82
N ASP A 280 -8.16 -17.96 -18.86
CA ASP A 280 -7.15 -16.90 -19.09
C ASP A 280 -7.79 -15.51 -19.19
N PHE A 281 -8.88 -15.42 -19.96
CA PHE A 281 -9.67 -14.19 -20.07
C PHE A 281 -10.23 -13.74 -18.70
N LEU A 282 -10.76 -14.68 -17.92
CA LEU A 282 -11.30 -14.39 -16.59
C LEU A 282 -10.20 -13.97 -15.60
N HIS A 283 -8.98 -14.52 -15.72
CA HIS A 283 -7.83 -14.08 -14.95
C HIS A 283 -7.42 -12.65 -15.28
N ASP A 284 -7.38 -12.30 -16.57
CA ASP A 284 -6.99 -10.97 -17.02
C ASP A 284 -7.99 -9.90 -16.58
N ILE A 285 -9.30 -10.17 -16.67
CA ILE A 285 -10.32 -9.21 -16.18
C ILE A 285 -10.34 -9.09 -14.65
N SER A 286 -9.88 -10.10 -13.91
CA SER A 286 -9.87 -10.13 -12.43
C SER A 286 -8.79 -9.24 -11.79
N HIS A 287 -8.15 -8.38 -12.58
CA HIS A 287 -7.18 -7.40 -12.10
C HIS A 287 -7.81 -6.37 -11.14
N GLU A 288 -7.06 -5.96 -10.11
CA GLU A 288 -7.53 -5.07 -9.04
C GLU A 288 -8.08 -3.71 -9.53
N GLN A 289 -7.61 -3.21 -10.67
CA GLN A 289 -8.08 -1.95 -11.25
C GLN A 289 -9.41 -2.08 -12.01
N ASN A 290 -9.85 -3.31 -12.30
CA ASN A 290 -11.10 -3.59 -13.00
C ASN A 290 -12.27 -3.89 -12.04
N LEU A 291 -12.01 -3.95 -10.74
CA LEU A 291 -13.01 -4.34 -9.75
C LEU A 291 -13.69 -3.11 -9.16
N SER A 292 -14.98 -3.27 -8.82
CA SER A 292 -15.71 -2.27 -8.04
C SER A 292 -15.05 -2.09 -6.67
N GLU A 293 -15.04 -0.84 -6.23
CA GLU A 293 -14.49 -0.44 -4.94
C GLU A 293 -15.58 -0.63 -3.87
N GLU A 294 -15.17 -0.89 -2.63
CA GLU A 294 -16.08 -1.07 -1.49
C GLU A 294 -15.68 -0.09 -0.39
N VAL A 295 -16.60 0.80 0.01
CA VAL A 295 -16.34 1.85 0.99
C VAL A 295 -17.16 1.65 2.25
N SER A 296 -16.54 1.89 3.41
CA SER A 296 -17.17 1.74 4.73
C SER A 296 -17.48 3.11 5.31
N GLY A 297 -18.40 3.85 4.69
CA GLY A 297 -18.84 5.15 5.18
C GLY A 297 -19.54 5.98 4.10
N PRO A 298 -20.13 7.11 4.50
CA PRO A 298 -20.74 8.05 3.56
C PRO A 298 -19.70 8.66 2.63
N ASP A 299 -20.14 9.10 1.45
CA ASP A 299 -19.34 9.96 0.60
C ASP A 299 -19.01 11.26 1.36
N GLU A 300 -17.75 11.71 1.28
CA GLU A 300 -17.28 12.87 2.04
C GLU A 300 -18.04 14.15 1.66
N ASN A 301 -18.56 14.21 0.43
CA ASN A 301 -19.32 15.36 -0.07
C ASN A 301 -20.82 15.29 0.26
N SER A 302 -21.30 14.19 0.82
CA SER A 302 -22.74 14.01 1.11
C SER A 302 -23.21 14.82 2.33
N GLY A 303 -22.29 15.20 3.23
CA GLY A 303 -22.64 15.77 4.53
C GLY A 303 -23.35 14.80 5.48
N GLU A 304 -23.49 13.53 5.09
CA GLU A 304 -24.13 12.49 5.90
C GLU A 304 -23.21 12.04 7.04
N SER A 305 -23.74 11.85 8.24
CA SER A 305 -22.98 11.26 9.34
C SER A 305 -22.81 9.76 9.16
N HIS A 306 -21.77 9.18 9.77
CA HIS A 306 -21.53 7.74 9.66
C HIS A 306 -22.68 6.90 10.26
N GLU A 307 -23.33 7.38 11.31
CA GLU A 307 -24.51 6.74 11.90
C GLU A 307 -25.71 6.78 10.96
N ALA A 308 -25.98 7.93 10.33
CA ALA A 308 -27.06 8.09 9.37
C ALA A 308 -26.84 7.18 8.14
N TRP A 309 -25.60 7.14 7.64
CA TRP A 309 -25.18 6.23 6.58
C TRP A 309 -25.46 4.76 6.93
N LYS A 310 -25.07 4.32 8.13
CA LYS A 310 -25.35 2.95 8.58
C LYS A 310 -26.84 2.64 8.66
N VAL A 311 -27.65 3.57 9.16
CA VAL A 311 -29.11 3.40 9.23
C VAL A 311 -29.68 3.26 7.82
N ARG A 312 -29.27 4.11 6.88
CA ARG A 312 -29.68 4.05 5.47
C ARG A 312 -29.31 2.73 4.82
N CYS A 313 -28.08 2.26 5.01
CA CYS A 313 -27.62 0.95 4.57
C CYS A 313 -28.50 -0.18 5.15
N ALA A 314 -28.72 -0.17 6.47
CA ALA A 314 -29.53 -1.18 7.14
C ALA A 314 -30.98 -1.24 6.61
N ILE A 315 -31.61 -0.08 6.39
CA ILE A 315 -32.94 0.00 5.77
C ILE A 315 -32.93 -0.62 4.37
N THR A 316 -31.91 -0.28 3.56
CA THR A 316 -31.79 -0.78 2.17
C THR A 316 -31.75 -2.31 2.10
N VAL A 317 -31.08 -2.96 3.05
CA VAL A 317 -30.97 -4.42 3.10
C VAL A 317 -31.95 -5.09 4.07
N ASN A 318 -32.92 -4.33 4.62
CA ASN A 318 -33.89 -4.79 5.61
C ASN A 318 -33.26 -5.42 6.87
N VAL A 319 -32.14 -4.87 7.32
CA VAL A 319 -31.52 -5.19 8.62
C VAL A 319 -32.13 -4.30 9.70
N PRO A 320 -32.43 -4.83 10.90
CA PRO A 320 -32.93 -4.02 12.01
C PRO A 320 -32.02 -2.82 12.32
N THR A 321 -32.61 -1.64 12.48
CA THR A 321 -31.89 -0.39 12.76
C THR A 321 -31.59 -0.17 14.24
N ASP A 322 -31.75 -1.20 15.08
CA ASP A 322 -31.39 -1.12 16.49
C ASP A 322 -29.87 -1.05 16.67
N ALA A 323 -29.42 -0.41 17.76
CA ALA A 323 -28.01 -0.16 18.01
C ALA A 323 -27.17 -1.44 18.08
N THR A 324 -27.75 -2.57 18.50
CA THR A 324 -27.03 -3.85 18.60
C THR A 324 -26.75 -4.42 17.21
N SER A 325 -27.77 -4.43 16.36
CA SER A 325 -27.68 -4.90 14.97
C SER A 325 -26.72 -4.04 14.14
N LEU A 326 -26.81 -2.71 14.25
CA LEU A 326 -25.92 -1.77 13.55
C LEU A 326 -24.46 -1.83 14.03
N LYS A 327 -24.22 -2.20 15.29
CA LYS A 327 -22.86 -2.37 15.83
C LYS A 327 -22.22 -3.70 15.41
N LYS A 328 -23.02 -4.76 15.28
CA LYS A 328 -22.55 -6.09 14.87
C LYS A 328 -22.33 -6.19 13.36
N THR A 329 -23.11 -5.45 12.57
CA THR A 329 -23.08 -5.51 11.12
C THR A 329 -22.07 -4.51 10.56
N LYS A 330 -21.23 -4.94 9.61
CA LYS A 330 -20.44 -4.01 8.79
C LYS A 330 -21.11 -3.86 7.44
N PHE A 331 -21.41 -2.63 7.09
CA PHE A 331 -21.91 -2.28 5.77
C PHE A 331 -20.72 -1.88 4.89
N LEU A 332 -20.81 -2.21 3.61
CA LEU A 332 -19.89 -1.77 2.58
C LEU A 332 -20.74 -1.27 1.42
N GLU A 333 -20.52 -0.04 0.99
CA GLU A 333 -21.18 0.51 -0.18
C GLU A 333 -20.31 0.21 -1.41
N VAL A 334 -20.91 -0.40 -2.43
CA VAL A 334 -20.23 -0.73 -3.68
C VAL A 334 -20.20 0.53 -4.53
N VAL A 335 -18.99 0.96 -4.87
CA VAL A 335 -18.71 2.06 -5.77
C VAL A 335 -18.29 1.47 -7.11
N SER A 336 -19.21 1.47 -8.06
CA SER A 336 -18.99 0.88 -9.39
C SER A 336 -18.12 1.80 -10.24
N PRO A 337 -17.16 1.29 -11.03
CA PRO A 337 -16.38 2.14 -11.92
C PRO A 337 -17.26 2.73 -13.00
N ALA A 338 -17.22 4.05 -13.18
CA ALA A 338 -18.09 4.77 -14.12
C ALA A 338 -17.87 4.36 -15.60
N TRP A 339 -16.70 3.78 -15.91
CA TRP A 339 -16.36 3.31 -17.24
C TRP A 339 -16.89 1.91 -17.54
N HIS A 340 -17.41 1.16 -16.56
CA HIS A 340 -17.94 -0.18 -16.79
C HIS A 340 -19.18 -0.15 -17.68
N THR A 341 -19.28 -1.11 -18.59
CA THR A 341 -20.57 -1.50 -19.16
C THR A 341 -21.41 -2.28 -18.13
N PRO A 342 -22.75 -2.28 -18.25
CA PRO A 342 -23.61 -3.11 -17.41
C PRO A 342 -23.26 -4.60 -17.47
N GLU A 343 -22.88 -5.10 -18.66
CA GLU A 343 -22.48 -6.49 -18.89
C GLU A 343 -21.21 -6.85 -18.11
N TYR A 344 -20.23 -5.95 -18.08
CA TYR A 344 -18.97 -6.14 -17.34
C TYR A 344 -19.20 -6.15 -15.83
N SER A 345 -20.03 -5.22 -15.35
CA SER A 345 -20.43 -5.19 -13.93
C SER A 345 -21.18 -6.46 -13.53
N LYS A 346 -22.06 -6.98 -14.40
CA LYS A 346 -22.77 -8.25 -14.17
C LYS A 346 -21.81 -9.42 -14.09
N LEU A 347 -20.78 -9.48 -14.94
CA LEU A 347 -19.78 -10.54 -14.92
C LEU A 347 -19.06 -10.63 -13.56
N PHE A 348 -18.67 -9.48 -12.98
CA PHE A 348 -18.08 -9.47 -11.64
C PHE A 348 -19.08 -9.84 -10.55
N HIS A 349 -20.33 -9.39 -10.66
CA HIS A 349 -21.37 -9.80 -9.72
C HIS A 349 -21.57 -11.32 -9.72
N ASP A 350 -21.64 -11.95 -10.90
CA ASP A 350 -21.78 -13.40 -11.04
C ASP A 350 -20.55 -14.15 -10.48
N LEU A 351 -19.34 -13.61 -10.66
CA LEU A 351 -18.10 -14.16 -10.07
C LEU A 351 -18.10 -14.06 -8.54
N GLU A 352 -18.52 -12.91 -8.01
CA GLU A 352 -18.65 -12.67 -6.57
C GLU A 352 -19.70 -13.59 -5.95
N GLU A 353 -20.84 -13.81 -6.61
CA GLU A 353 -21.88 -14.72 -6.14
C GLU A 353 -21.37 -16.16 -6.01
N VAL A 354 -20.57 -16.64 -6.97
CA VAL A 354 -19.94 -17.97 -6.90
C VAL A 354 -18.94 -18.02 -5.74
N TRP A 355 -18.13 -16.98 -5.56
CA TRP A 355 -17.21 -16.92 -4.43
C TRP A 355 -17.92 -16.90 -3.07
N PHE A 356 -18.97 -16.09 -2.94
CA PHE A 356 -19.78 -16.01 -1.72
C PHE A 356 -20.47 -17.33 -1.42
N SER A 357 -21.01 -18.01 -2.43
CA SER A 357 -21.65 -19.32 -2.28
C SER A 357 -20.70 -20.40 -1.77
N GLY A 358 -19.39 -20.28 -2.06
CA GLY A 358 -18.36 -21.19 -1.55
C GLY A 358 -17.77 -20.80 -0.19
N THR A 359 -18.16 -19.65 0.37
CA THR A 359 -17.56 -19.10 1.60
C THR A 359 -18.42 -19.47 2.82
N ASN A 360 -17.77 -19.89 3.92
CA ASN A 360 -18.47 -20.24 5.16
C ASN A 360 -19.29 -19.05 5.71
N GLU A 361 -20.53 -19.30 6.14
CA GLU A 361 -21.48 -18.31 6.69
C GLU A 361 -20.86 -17.42 7.78
N ASN A 362 -19.96 -17.96 8.61
CA ASN A 362 -19.27 -17.20 9.65
C ASN A 362 -18.38 -16.06 9.12
N ASN A 363 -17.90 -16.18 7.88
CA ASN A 363 -17.14 -15.13 7.19
C ASN A 363 -18.06 -14.16 6.45
N LEU A 364 -19.22 -14.62 5.98
CA LEU A 364 -20.24 -13.82 5.29
C LEU A 364 -20.99 -12.87 6.24
N GLN A 365 -21.34 -13.33 7.45
CA GLN A 365 -22.11 -12.55 8.44
C GLN A 365 -21.44 -11.23 8.86
N LYS A 366 -20.18 -11.02 8.50
CA LYS A 366 -19.42 -9.83 8.90
C LYS A 366 -19.57 -8.66 7.94
N TYR A 367 -20.02 -8.88 6.70
CA TYR A 367 -20.03 -7.83 5.67
C TYR A 367 -21.32 -7.89 4.84
N ILE A 368 -22.00 -6.75 4.73
CA ILE A 368 -23.13 -6.57 3.81
C ILE A 368 -22.72 -5.53 2.78
N CYS A 369 -22.49 -5.98 1.55
CA CYS A 369 -22.23 -5.11 0.41
C CYS A 369 -23.56 -4.60 -0.19
N ILE A 370 -23.66 -3.30 -0.43
CA ILE A 370 -24.87 -2.65 -0.93
C ILE A 370 -24.47 -1.77 -2.11
N SER A 371 -25.11 -1.96 -3.26
CA SER A 371 -24.98 -1.03 -4.38
C SER A 371 -26.07 0.04 -4.30
N LEU A 372 -25.67 1.30 -4.20
CA LEU A 372 -26.55 2.47 -4.07
C LEU A 372 -26.36 3.46 -5.24
N GLY A 373 -25.67 3.01 -6.30
CA GLY A 373 -25.43 3.82 -7.49
C GLY A 373 -24.22 4.76 -7.39
N CYS A 374 -23.36 4.61 -6.38
CA CYS A 374 -22.11 5.34 -6.31
C CYS A 374 -21.18 4.94 -7.45
N LEU A 375 -20.59 5.95 -8.11
CA LEU A 375 -19.68 5.75 -9.23
C LEU A 375 -18.28 6.24 -8.91
N SER A 376 -17.28 5.42 -9.25
CA SER A 376 -15.87 5.77 -9.17
C SER A 376 -15.44 6.39 -10.50
N HIS A 377 -14.80 7.55 -10.46
CA HIS A 377 -14.24 8.21 -11.64
C HIS A 377 -12.78 7.84 -11.89
N ARG A 378 -12.23 6.88 -11.14
CA ARG A 378 -10.88 6.37 -11.33
C ARG A 378 -10.75 5.73 -12.70
N ILE A 379 -9.68 6.09 -13.41
CA ILE A 379 -9.30 5.49 -14.69
C ILE A 379 -8.21 4.44 -14.43
N PRO A 380 -8.40 3.18 -14.83
CA PRO A 380 -7.35 2.16 -14.83
C PRO A 380 -6.10 2.62 -15.57
N ILE A 381 -4.93 2.14 -15.15
CA ILE A 381 -3.67 2.42 -15.85
C ILE A 381 -3.56 1.53 -17.09
N TYR A 382 -4.01 0.29 -16.96
CA TYR A 382 -4.04 -0.67 -18.07
C TYR A 382 -5.41 -0.65 -18.74
N ALA A 383 -5.42 -0.72 -20.07
CA ALA A 383 -6.65 -0.76 -20.84
C ALA A 383 -7.45 -2.03 -20.48
N PRO A 384 -8.70 -1.88 -20.01
CA PRO A 384 -9.62 -3.01 -19.88
C PRO A 384 -9.98 -3.58 -21.26
N TYR A 385 -10.66 -4.73 -21.27
CA TYR A 385 -11.22 -5.25 -22.53
C TYR A 385 -12.34 -4.36 -23.05
N ASN A 386 -12.44 -4.22 -24.38
CA ASN A 386 -13.35 -3.29 -25.06
C ASN A 386 -14.80 -3.46 -24.64
N PHE A 387 -15.29 -4.70 -24.57
CA PHE A 387 -16.67 -4.97 -24.20
C PHE A 387 -17.01 -4.50 -22.78
N GLY A 388 -15.98 -4.27 -21.95
CA GLY A 388 -16.11 -3.78 -20.59
C GLY A 388 -16.11 -2.26 -20.45
N ILE A 389 -15.80 -1.52 -21.52
CA ILE A 389 -15.66 -0.07 -21.50
C ILE A 389 -16.91 0.57 -22.12
N SER A 390 -17.51 1.52 -21.40
CA SER A 390 -18.62 2.34 -21.89
C SER A 390 -18.12 3.37 -22.90
N ASP A 391 -18.62 3.28 -24.14
CA ASP A 391 -18.27 4.21 -25.22
C ASP A 391 -18.63 5.66 -24.88
N ASP A 392 -19.82 5.88 -24.30
CA ASP A 392 -20.29 7.20 -23.87
C ASP A 392 -19.32 7.83 -22.86
N TRP A 393 -18.84 7.01 -21.92
CA TRP A 393 -17.87 7.44 -20.92
C TRP A 393 -16.52 7.81 -21.57
N VAL A 394 -16.02 7.00 -22.52
CA VAL A 394 -14.77 7.28 -23.23
C VAL A 394 -14.88 8.60 -23.99
N VAL A 395 -15.96 8.81 -24.74
CA VAL A 395 -16.19 10.03 -25.52
C VAL A 395 -16.22 11.25 -24.60
N GLU A 396 -16.85 11.15 -23.43
CA GLU A 396 -16.87 12.23 -22.43
C GLU A 396 -15.47 12.52 -21.89
N LYS A 397 -14.74 11.48 -21.43
CA LYS A 397 -13.44 11.66 -20.76
C LYS A 397 -12.31 12.05 -21.71
N ARG A 398 -12.35 11.66 -22.98
CA ARG A 398 -11.35 12.06 -24.00
C ARG A 398 -11.32 13.56 -24.26
N ARG A 399 -12.41 14.27 -23.97
CA ARG A 399 -12.49 15.74 -24.11
C ARG A 399 -11.59 16.46 -23.09
N LYS A 400 -11.21 15.78 -22.02
CA LYS A 400 -10.34 16.32 -20.97
C LYS A 400 -8.87 16.11 -21.34
N PRO A 401 -8.05 17.18 -21.48
CA PRO A 401 -6.65 17.07 -21.89
C PRO A 401 -5.83 16.11 -21.02
N GLU A 402 -6.08 16.08 -19.72
CA GLU A 402 -5.38 15.24 -18.74
C GLU A 402 -5.57 13.73 -18.97
N ASN A 403 -6.66 13.32 -19.62
CA ASN A 403 -6.97 11.90 -19.86
C ASN A 403 -6.64 11.45 -21.29
N LYS A 404 -6.37 12.40 -22.19
CA LYS A 404 -6.30 12.13 -23.62
C LYS A 404 -5.21 11.11 -23.96
N GLN A 405 -4.01 11.29 -23.43
CA GLN A 405 -2.89 10.38 -23.69
C GLN A 405 -3.19 8.95 -23.25
N LEU A 406 -3.67 8.77 -22.01
CA LEU A 406 -4.03 7.46 -21.47
C LEU A 406 -5.12 6.76 -22.30
N LEU A 407 -6.16 7.49 -22.69
CA LEU A 407 -7.27 6.92 -23.48
C LEU A 407 -6.90 6.68 -24.95
N ASP A 408 -5.94 7.44 -25.49
CA ASP A 408 -5.39 7.19 -26.81
C ASP A 408 -4.55 5.90 -26.81
N ASP A 409 -3.73 5.68 -25.77
CA ASP A 409 -2.99 4.42 -25.58
C ASP A 409 -3.93 3.22 -25.48
N TRP A 410 -5.04 3.36 -24.74
CA TRP A 410 -6.08 2.34 -24.70
C TRP A 410 -6.54 1.99 -26.11
N SER A 411 -6.93 2.98 -26.91
CA SER A 411 -7.45 2.75 -28.27
C SER A 411 -6.45 2.10 -29.24
N GLN A 412 -5.14 2.24 -29.01
CA GLN A 412 -4.11 1.59 -29.83
C GLN A 412 -3.94 0.11 -29.50
N MET A 413 -4.10 -0.29 -28.22
CA MET A 413 -4.09 -1.69 -27.81
C MET A 413 -5.28 -2.49 -28.37
N ILE A 414 -6.38 -1.79 -28.64
CA ILE A 414 -7.64 -2.35 -29.13
C ILE A 414 -7.56 -2.86 -30.57
N VAL A 415 -6.76 -2.21 -31.43
CA VAL A 415 -6.69 -2.52 -32.87
C VAL A 415 -5.85 -3.78 -33.15
N GLY A 416 -5.05 -4.25 -32.18
CA GLY A 416 -4.14 -5.39 -32.35
C GLY A 416 -4.69 -6.78 -32.02
N LEU A 417 -5.95 -6.89 -31.57
CA LEU A 417 -6.54 -8.13 -31.04
C LEU A 417 -7.68 -8.71 -31.90
N PHE A 418 -7.93 -8.17 -33.10
CA PHE A 418 -8.90 -8.70 -34.06
C PHE A 418 -8.22 -9.45 -35.22
#